data_AF-A0A9J6ZUZ5-F1
#
_entry.id   AF-A0A9J6ZUZ5-F1
#
_cell.length_a   1.000
_cell.length_b   1.000
_cell.length_c   1.000
_cell.angle_alpha   90.00
_cell.angle_beta   90.00
_cell.angle_gamma   90.00
#
_symmetry.space_group_name_H-M   'P 1'
#
loop_
_entity.id
_entity.type
_entity.pdbx_description
1 polymer ?
#
loop_
_entity_poly.entity_id
_entity_poly.type
_entity_poly.pdbx_seq_one_letter_code
_entity_poly.pdbx_strand_id
1 'polypeptide(L)'
;MKIERLLCPLFLLILVGCGSQPQRPAASSSLDRWIDQQLIPHLQQRLTREPRLMGQPILIGGLQAGQISPLEDQLSHSIARRLTQGLLPQRSINLLSLNATDKWRFYSRQRACAETPEVHYLLGIEMERRPGAQLSVSVRILDLQENHWVSGVGLQWQGSADAAQLALSQQAHHDEALRGLRRLPFRTDQPDLAAHRLASDLACQIRQLPLTSPQLYLVQQQDSDRRLQLVGHYLSRLGRVHLTRHKEEADLVMQAQSLSVSASLSQYWVTLKPLEAEAAPLDIGSSIYSLQTAGEPQQSGVKQPVVRILSPASEQLCDSPIPWQSGMQQIAAHRTERIPGCFAIEIEAAADEFVFAFKQTGGQRLLRLSPSSCLSLSVQPSAEQPRRRLRLPSAHARPALFSARRPERYILLLAKRGEPATRLSRHLAQLADPCDQDEQPAISREQQRLWLEALEQIVDQQPQTISWRALEIGEPLHQTAHWRQAHR
;
A
#
# COMPACT_ATOMS: atom_id res chain seq x y z
N MET A 1 19.00 -86.36 20.01
CA MET A 1 20.25 -85.99 20.71
C MET A 1 20.55 -84.53 20.39
N LYS A 2 20.64 -83.67 21.43
CA LYS A 2 21.15 -82.27 21.49
C LYS A 2 20.31 -81.17 20.77
N ILE A 3 19.73 -80.15 21.46
CA ILE A 3 20.32 -78.96 22.16
C ILE A 3 20.87 -77.99 21.08
N GLU A 4 20.58 -76.69 20.93
CA GLU A 4 20.15 -75.54 21.77
C GLU A 4 19.85 -74.35 20.82
N ARG A 5 18.89 -73.45 21.10
CA ARG A 5 19.00 -72.12 21.77
C ARG A 5 19.96 -71.08 21.16
N LEU A 6 19.35 -69.90 20.91
CA LEU A 6 19.85 -68.52 21.07
C LEU A 6 21.13 -68.08 20.33
N LEU A 7 21.05 -67.02 19.51
CA LEU A 7 21.32 -65.62 19.92
C LEU A 7 21.25 -64.65 18.72
N CYS A 8 20.51 -63.56 18.91
CA CYS A 8 20.53 -62.31 18.13
C CYS A 8 21.77 -61.50 18.56
N PRO A 9 22.37 -60.61 17.72
CA PRO A 9 21.85 -59.23 17.72
C PRO A 9 21.99 -58.44 16.40
N LEU A 10 21.07 -57.48 16.25
CA LEU A 10 21.24 -56.12 15.69
C LEU A 10 21.97 -55.95 14.34
N PHE A 11 21.21 -55.62 13.28
CA PHE A 11 21.49 -54.39 12.53
C PHE A 11 20.19 -53.79 11.97
N LEU A 12 19.91 -52.60 12.46
CA LEU A 12 18.78 -51.74 12.19
C LEU A 12 19.13 -50.90 10.95
N LEU A 13 18.42 -51.04 9.84
CA LEU A 13 18.43 -50.05 8.76
C LEU A 13 17.01 -49.94 8.18
N ILE A 14 16.31 -48.95 8.71
CA ILE A 14 15.01 -48.46 8.28
C ILE A 14 15.19 -47.82 6.90
N LEU A 15 14.71 -48.50 5.85
CA LEU A 15 14.45 -47.85 4.56
C LEU A 15 13.14 -47.06 4.68
N VAL A 16 13.25 -45.78 5.01
CA VAL A 16 12.17 -44.81 4.82
C VAL A 16 12.01 -44.60 3.31
N GLY A 17 11.11 -45.37 2.71
CA GLY A 17 10.56 -45.03 1.41
C GLY A 17 9.74 -43.75 1.56
N CYS A 18 10.19 -42.66 0.93
CA CYS A 18 9.38 -41.46 0.72
C CYS A 18 8.13 -41.83 -0.09
N GLY A 19 7.05 -42.18 0.61
CA GLY A 19 5.73 -42.24 0.04
C GLY A 19 5.32 -40.84 -0.36
N SER A 20 5.39 -40.54 -1.66
CA SER A 20 4.67 -39.43 -2.26
C SER A 20 3.18 -39.71 -2.08
N GLN A 21 2.58 -39.23 -1.00
CA GLN A 21 1.12 -39.20 -0.91
C GLN A 21 0.61 -38.35 -2.07
N PRO A 22 -0.27 -38.86 -2.94
CA PRO A 22 -0.99 -38.00 -3.85
C PRO A 22 -1.79 -37.02 -2.98
N GLN A 23 -1.46 -35.72 -3.09
CA GLN A 23 -2.30 -34.67 -2.54
C GLN A 23 -3.70 -34.87 -3.11
N ARG A 24 -4.62 -35.37 -2.27
CA ARG A 24 -6.04 -35.36 -2.61
C ARG A 24 -6.39 -33.92 -2.98
N PRO A 25 -7.00 -33.65 -4.14
CA PRO A 25 -7.53 -32.32 -4.42
C PRO A 25 -8.44 -31.94 -3.25
N ALA A 26 -8.22 -30.75 -2.69
CA ALA A 26 -9.07 -30.23 -1.62
C ALA A 26 -10.53 -30.40 -2.07
N ALA A 27 -11.37 -30.99 -1.22
CA ALA A 27 -12.78 -31.15 -1.55
C ALA A 27 -13.35 -29.76 -1.89
N SER A 28 -13.87 -29.62 -3.12
CA SER A 28 -14.43 -28.34 -3.58
C SER A 28 -15.49 -27.88 -2.59
N SER A 29 -15.33 -26.66 -2.07
CA SER A 29 -16.27 -26.07 -1.13
C SER A 29 -17.69 -26.02 -1.71
N SER A 30 -18.69 -25.79 -0.86
CA SER A 30 -20.07 -25.58 -1.32
C SER A 30 -20.21 -24.37 -2.26
N LEU A 31 -19.44 -23.31 -2.02
CA LEU A 31 -19.39 -22.13 -2.89
C LEU A 31 -18.72 -22.45 -4.23
N ASP A 32 -17.59 -23.17 -4.25
CA ASP A 32 -16.90 -23.53 -5.50
C ASP A 32 -17.80 -24.36 -6.41
N ARG A 33 -18.50 -25.35 -5.83
CA ARG A 33 -19.47 -26.16 -6.57
C ARG A 33 -20.63 -25.32 -7.08
N TRP A 34 -21.13 -24.38 -6.29
CA TRP A 34 -22.17 -23.46 -6.76
C TRP A 34 -21.67 -22.60 -7.93
N ILE A 35 -20.44 -22.08 -7.88
CA ILE A 35 -19.86 -21.28 -8.96
C ILE A 35 -19.78 -22.11 -10.25
N ASP A 36 -19.15 -23.28 -10.18
CA ASP A 36 -18.82 -24.09 -11.37
C ASP A 36 -20.05 -24.80 -11.94
N GLN A 37 -20.96 -25.29 -11.09
CA GLN A 37 -22.06 -26.16 -11.50
C GLN A 37 -23.39 -25.42 -11.66
N GLN A 38 -23.54 -24.23 -11.06
CA GLN A 38 -24.81 -23.48 -11.11
C GLN A 38 -24.62 -22.10 -11.71
N LEU A 39 -23.75 -21.27 -11.14
CA LEU A 39 -23.60 -19.87 -11.54
C LEU A 39 -23.09 -19.72 -12.97
N ILE A 40 -21.96 -20.34 -13.31
CA ILE A 40 -21.38 -20.23 -14.65
C ILE A 40 -22.34 -20.78 -15.72
N PRO A 41 -22.89 -22.00 -15.60
CA PRO A 41 -23.86 -22.51 -16.58
C PRO A 41 -25.11 -21.63 -16.72
N HIS A 42 -25.65 -21.11 -15.60
CA HIS A 42 -26.79 -20.20 -15.63
C HIS A 42 -26.45 -18.91 -16.36
N LEU A 43 -25.32 -18.28 -16.06
CA LEU A 43 -24.88 -17.07 -16.76
C LEU A 43 -24.65 -17.34 -18.24
N GLN A 44 -24.00 -18.43 -18.63
CA GLN A 44 -23.86 -18.81 -20.04
C GLN A 44 -25.22 -18.91 -20.73
N GLN A 45 -26.19 -19.57 -20.11
CA GLN A 45 -27.54 -19.70 -20.65
C GLN A 45 -28.23 -18.32 -20.78
N ARG A 46 -28.21 -17.49 -19.73
CA ARG A 46 -28.89 -16.18 -19.75
C ARG A 46 -28.22 -15.23 -20.73
N LEU A 47 -26.90 -15.12 -20.72
CA LEU A 47 -26.15 -14.19 -21.58
C LEU A 47 -26.24 -14.54 -23.07
N THR A 48 -26.54 -15.79 -23.43
CA THR A 48 -26.67 -16.22 -24.82
C THR A 48 -28.11 -16.28 -25.32
N ARG A 49 -29.11 -16.30 -24.43
CA ARG A 49 -30.53 -16.43 -24.81
C ARG A 49 -31.36 -15.19 -24.54
N GLU A 50 -30.95 -14.31 -23.63
CA GLU A 50 -31.65 -13.05 -23.36
C GLU A 50 -31.38 -12.04 -24.49
N PRO A 51 -32.41 -11.62 -25.26
CA PRO A 51 -32.21 -10.76 -26.43
C PRO A 51 -31.49 -9.45 -26.10
N ARG A 52 -31.74 -8.89 -24.92
CA ARG A 52 -31.11 -7.65 -24.46
C ARG A 52 -29.64 -7.80 -24.04
N LEU A 53 -29.14 -9.01 -23.80
CA LEU A 53 -27.77 -9.27 -23.34
C LEU A 53 -26.89 -9.94 -24.40
N MET A 54 -27.50 -10.60 -25.38
CA MET A 54 -26.81 -11.38 -26.39
C MET A 54 -25.84 -10.51 -27.21
N GLY A 55 -24.56 -10.88 -27.22
CA GLY A 55 -23.50 -10.15 -27.91
C GLY A 55 -23.13 -8.79 -27.29
N GLN A 56 -23.83 -8.38 -26.22
CA GLN A 56 -23.58 -7.10 -25.57
C GLN A 56 -22.27 -7.13 -24.80
N PRO A 57 -21.54 -6.01 -24.76
CA PRO A 57 -20.30 -5.91 -24.00
C PRO A 57 -20.60 -5.90 -22.50
N ILE A 58 -20.04 -6.87 -21.78
CA ILE A 58 -20.26 -7.05 -20.34
C ILE A 58 -18.94 -6.91 -19.62
N LEU A 59 -18.93 -6.03 -18.62
CA LEU A 59 -17.82 -5.87 -17.69
C LEU A 59 -18.08 -6.69 -16.43
N ILE A 60 -17.06 -7.33 -15.87
CA ILE A 60 -17.14 -8.06 -14.60
C ILE A 60 -16.38 -7.27 -13.54
N GLY A 61 -16.96 -7.08 -12.35
CA GLY A 61 -16.26 -6.39 -11.26
C GLY A 61 -16.90 -6.58 -9.89
N GLY A 62 -16.12 -6.34 -8.83
CA GLY A 62 -16.61 -6.31 -7.46
C GLY A 62 -17.48 -5.10 -7.16
N LEU A 63 -18.50 -5.35 -6.35
CA LEU A 63 -19.41 -4.34 -5.85
C LEU A 63 -19.26 -4.16 -4.34
N GLN A 64 -19.46 -2.93 -3.88
CA GLN A 64 -19.66 -2.61 -2.49
C GLN A 64 -20.84 -1.63 -2.37
N ALA A 65 -21.88 -2.03 -1.63
CA ALA A 65 -23.11 -1.25 -1.50
C ALA A 65 -23.74 -0.91 -2.87
N GLY A 66 -23.78 -1.91 -3.77
CA GLY A 66 -24.35 -1.78 -5.10
C GLY A 66 -23.56 -0.91 -6.10
N GLN A 67 -22.36 -0.43 -5.74
CA GLN A 67 -21.47 0.32 -6.66
C GLN A 67 -20.19 -0.44 -6.94
N ILE A 68 -19.62 -0.29 -8.14
CA ILE A 68 -18.28 -0.81 -8.43
C ILE A 68 -17.29 -0.23 -7.41
N SER A 69 -16.54 -1.12 -6.80
CA SER A 69 -15.48 -0.76 -5.87
C SER A 69 -14.13 -1.20 -6.42
N PRO A 70 -13.12 -0.32 -6.48
CA PRO A 70 -11.74 -0.73 -6.73
C PRO A 70 -11.10 -1.42 -5.51
N LEU A 71 -11.85 -1.48 -4.40
CA LEU A 71 -11.49 -2.12 -3.15
C LEU A 71 -12.48 -3.28 -2.95
N GLU A 72 -12.04 -4.48 -3.28
CA GLU A 72 -12.79 -5.72 -3.03
C GLU A 72 -11.96 -6.62 -2.11
N ASP A 73 -12.52 -7.73 -1.66
CA ASP A 73 -11.74 -8.77 -0.98
C ASP A 73 -11.18 -9.79 -1.98
N GLN A 74 -10.15 -10.52 -1.57
CA GLN A 74 -9.48 -11.50 -2.43
C GLN A 74 -10.40 -12.65 -2.86
N LEU A 75 -11.46 -12.97 -2.09
CA LEU A 75 -12.44 -13.97 -2.48
C LEU A 75 -13.32 -13.45 -3.62
N SER A 76 -13.87 -12.23 -3.52
CA SER A 76 -14.61 -11.56 -4.60
C SER A 76 -13.80 -11.48 -5.90
N HIS A 77 -12.51 -11.10 -5.81
CA HIS A 77 -11.60 -11.10 -6.95
C HIS A 77 -11.44 -12.50 -7.57
N SER A 78 -11.27 -13.54 -6.75
CA SER A 78 -11.13 -14.92 -7.23
C SER A 78 -12.39 -15.41 -7.94
N ILE A 79 -13.58 -15.00 -7.49
CA ILE A 79 -14.85 -15.29 -8.14
C ILE A 79 -14.91 -14.60 -9.50
N ALA A 80 -14.55 -13.32 -9.58
CA ALA A 80 -14.52 -12.56 -10.84
C ALA A 80 -13.60 -13.23 -11.88
N ARG A 81 -12.42 -13.68 -11.47
CA ARG A 81 -11.50 -14.42 -12.33
C ARG A 81 -12.08 -15.73 -12.82
N ARG A 82 -12.71 -16.50 -11.93
CA ARG A 82 -13.31 -17.79 -12.27
C ARG A 82 -14.51 -17.64 -13.21
N LEU A 83 -15.33 -16.62 -13.00
CA LEU A 83 -16.40 -16.23 -13.92
C LEU A 83 -15.85 -15.85 -15.29
N THR A 84 -14.81 -15.00 -15.34
CA THR A 84 -14.15 -14.64 -16.59
C THR A 84 -13.68 -15.89 -17.33
N GLN A 85 -12.97 -16.78 -16.65
CA GLN A 85 -12.46 -18.03 -17.23
C GLN A 85 -13.58 -18.97 -17.71
N GLY A 86 -14.67 -19.08 -16.95
CA GLY A 86 -15.80 -19.94 -17.29
C GLY A 86 -16.68 -19.42 -18.43
N LEU A 87 -16.77 -18.10 -18.58
CA LEU A 87 -17.57 -17.44 -19.61
C LEU A 87 -16.79 -17.24 -20.93
N LEU A 88 -15.47 -17.07 -20.87
CA LEU A 88 -14.59 -16.83 -22.02
C LEU A 88 -14.74 -17.83 -23.19
N PRO A 89 -14.98 -19.15 -22.98
CA PRO A 89 -15.12 -20.11 -24.08
C PRO A 89 -16.35 -19.87 -24.98
N GLN A 90 -17.38 -19.18 -24.47
CA GLN A 90 -18.61 -18.89 -25.21
C GLN A 90 -18.42 -17.64 -26.07
N ARG A 91 -18.15 -17.83 -27.38
CA ARG A 91 -17.85 -16.72 -28.32
C ARG A 91 -18.96 -15.67 -28.46
N SER A 92 -20.22 -16.03 -28.17
CA SER A 92 -21.36 -15.12 -28.20
C SER A 92 -21.45 -14.21 -26.96
N ILE A 93 -20.62 -14.44 -25.94
CA ILE A 93 -20.51 -13.59 -24.76
C ILE A 93 -19.32 -12.63 -24.96
N ASN A 94 -19.62 -11.34 -25.07
CA ASN A 94 -18.60 -10.31 -25.25
C ASN A 94 -18.14 -9.79 -23.88
N LEU A 95 -17.12 -10.42 -23.30
CA LEU A 95 -16.52 -9.95 -22.06
C LEU A 95 -15.49 -8.86 -22.32
N LEU A 96 -15.63 -7.74 -21.63
CA LEU A 96 -14.65 -6.69 -21.60
C LEU A 96 -13.75 -6.80 -20.38
N SER A 97 -12.46 -6.61 -20.58
CA SER A 97 -11.54 -6.35 -19.48
C SER A 97 -11.79 -4.94 -18.94
N LEU A 98 -11.72 -4.76 -17.64
CA LEU A 98 -11.72 -3.43 -16.98
C LEU A 98 -10.66 -2.48 -17.55
N ASN A 99 -9.55 -3.01 -18.07
CA ASN A 99 -8.52 -2.24 -18.76
C ASN A 99 -9.01 -1.61 -20.09
N ALA A 100 -10.08 -2.14 -20.69
CA ALA A 100 -10.58 -1.76 -22.00
C ALA A 100 -11.70 -0.70 -21.97
N THR A 101 -12.16 -0.30 -20.78
CA THR A 101 -13.36 0.53 -20.63
C THR A 101 -13.05 1.87 -19.97
N ASP A 102 -12.95 2.92 -20.79
CA ASP A 102 -12.70 4.31 -20.37
C ASP A 102 -13.88 4.95 -19.60
N LYS A 103 -15.04 4.29 -19.52
CA LYS A 103 -16.30 4.84 -18.99
C LYS A 103 -16.33 5.17 -17.48
N TRP A 104 -15.37 4.70 -16.68
CA TRP A 104 -15.35 4.99 -15.24
C TRP A 104 -14.73 6.36 -14.87
N ARG A 105 -14.47 7.19 -15.88
CA ARG A 105 -13.85 8.52 -15.74
C ARG A 105 -14.92 9.61 -15.66
N PHE A 106 -15.34 9.94 -14.44
CA PHE A 106 -16.40 10.92 -14.16
C PHE A 106 -16.08 12.40 -14.46
N TYR A 107 -14.94 12.76 -15.08
CA TYR A 107 -14.58 14.17 -15.30
C TYR A 107 -13.90 14.54 -16.61
N SER A 108 -14.01 13.73 -17.66
CA SER A 108 -13.50 14.14 -18.96
C SER A 108 -14.51 13.79 -20.05
N ARG A 109 -14.88 14.78 -20.87
CA ARG A 109 -15.54 14.58 -22.16
C ARG A 109 -14.58 13.86 -23.12
N GLN A 110 -14.19 12.64 -22.76
CA GLN A 110 -13.30 11.79 -23.54
C GLN A 110 -14.12 11.24 -24.70
N ARG A 111 -13.79 11.69 -25.91
CA ARG A 111 -14.19 10.96 -27.12
C ARG A 111 -13.43 9.63 -27.08
N ALA A 112 -14.14 8.53 -27.30
CA ALA A 112 -13.62 7.16 -27.27
C ALA A 112 -12.73 6.86 -28.48
N CYS A 113 -11.56 6.25 -28.28
CA CYS A 113 -10.56 6.11 -29.34
C CYS A 113 -10.70 4.76 -30.00
N ALA A 114 -11.35 4.79 -31.17
CA ALA A 114 -11.88 3.64 -31.90
C ALA A 114 -12.84 2.80 -31.04
N GLU A 115 -14.14 2.88 -31.34
CA GLU A 115 -15.22 2.01 -30.87
C GLU A 115 -14.88 1.18 -29.62
N THR A 116 -14.55 1.81 -28.49
CA THR A 116 -14.57 1.08 -27.23
C THR A 116 -16.03 0.68 -27.08
N PRO A 117 -16.36 -0.61 -27.17
CA PRO A 117 -17.73 -1.02 -27.28
C PRO A 117 -18.45 -0.47 -26.06
N GLU A 118 -19.54 0.22 -26.32
CA GLU A 118 -20.24 0.95 -25.30
C GLU A 118 -20.64 -0.04 -24.20
N VAL A 119 -20.08 0.10 -23.00
CA VAL A 119 -20.44 -0.82 -21.91
C VAL A 119 -21.83 -0.44 -21.46
N HIS A 120 -22.77 -1.34 -21.68
CA HIS A 120 -24.14 -1.21 -21.21
C HIS A 120 -24.37 -2.04 -19.95
N TYR A 121 -23.60 -3.10 -19.74
CA TYR A 121 -23.84 -4.06 -18.67
C TYR A 121 -22.62 -4.30 -17.78
N LEU A 122 -22.86 -4.30 -16.47
CA LEU A 122 -21.92 -4.71 -15.44
C LEU A 122 -22.44 -5.96 -14.74
N LEU A 123 -21.71 -7.06 -14.85
CA LEU A 123 -21.85 -8.23 -14.00
C LEU A 123 -21.12 -7.98 -12.68
N GLY A 124 -21.88 -7.56 -11.67
CA GLY A 124 -21.37 -7.21 -10.36
C GLY A 124 -21.41 -8.38 -9.38
N ILE A 125 -20.35 -8.49 -8.58
CA ILE A 125 -20.19 -9.50 -7.52
C ILE A 125 -20.20 -8.78 -6.18
N GLU A 126 -21.17 -9.09 -5.33
CA GLU A 126 -21.28 -8.53 -3.99
C GLU A 126 -21.21 -9.64 -2.96
N MET A 127 -20.34 -9.47 -1.96
CA MET A 127 -20.14 -10.44 -0.89
C MET A 127 -20.40 -9.81 0.48
N GLU A 128 -21.18 -10.50 1.30
CA GLU A 128 -21.44 -10.13 2.69
C GLU A 128 -20.95 -11.23 3.64
N ARG A 129 -20.24 -10.81 4.69
CA ARG A 129 -19.88 -11.68 5.82
C ARG A 129 -20.95 -11.64 6.88
N ARG A 130 -21.36 -12.82 7.35
CA ARG A 130 -22.33 -13.00 8.44
C ARG A 130 -21.66 -13.72 9.62
N PRO A 131 -22.22 -13.62 10.84
CA PRO A 131 -21.70 -14.35 12.00
C PRO A 131 -21.59 -15.86 11.75
N GLY A 132 -20.62 -16.51 12.39
CA GLY A 132 -20.46 -17.98 12.31
C GLY A 132 -19.86 -18.48 10.99
N ALA A 133 -18.91 -17.74 10.40
CA ALA A 133 -18.27 -18.09 9.12
C ALA A 133 -19.27 -18.28 7.96
N GLN A 134 -20.43 -17.63 8.03
CA GLN A 134 -21.38 -17.60 6.92
C GLN A 134 -21.00 -16.50 5.94
N LEU A 135 -21.10 -16.83 4.66
CA LEU A 135 -20.97 -15.89 3.56
C LEU A 135 -22.26 -15.86 2.75
N SER A 136 -22.59 -14.69 2.23
CA SER A 136 -23.58 -14.50 1.18
C SER A 136 -22.88 -13.90 -0.03
N VAL A 137 -22.99 -14.55 -1.18
CA VAL A 137 -22.43 -14.08 -2.45
C VAL A 137 -23.58 -13.84 -3.40
N SER A 138 -23.68 -12.64 -3.95
CA SER A 138 -24.69 -12.23 -4.91
C SER A 138 -24.00 -11.82 -6.21
N VAL A 139 -24.46 -12.36 -7.33
CA VAL A 139 -23.96 -12.00 -8.66
C VAL A 139 -25.14 -11.51 -9.48
N ARG A 140 -25.08 -10.26 -9.94
CA ARG A 140 -26.21 -9.57 -10.61
C ARG A 140 -25.69 -8.74 -11.78
N ILE A 141 -26.57 -8.47 -12.75
CA ILE A 141 -26.24 -7.57 -13.86
C ILE A 141 -26.92 -6.23 -13.66
N LEU A 142 -26.13 -5.15 -13.65
CA LEU A 142 -26.58 -3.77 -13.67
C LEU A 142 -26.57 -3.26 -15.12
N ASP A 143 -27.70 -2.73 -15.55
CA ASP A 143 -27.76 -1.88 -16.75
C ASP A 143 -27.22 -0.50 -16.38
N LEU A 144 -26.10 -0.10 -16.99
CA LEU A 144 -25.39 1.15 -16.71
C LEU A 144 -26.09 2.37 -17.31
N GLN A 145 -26.95 2.17 -18.32
CA GLN A 145 -27.69 3.24 -18.96
C GLN A 145 -28.98 3.55 -18.18
N GLU A 146 -29.69 2.51 -17.75
CA GLU A 146 -30.92 2.64 -16.96
C GLU A 146 -30.66 2.74 -15.45
N ASN A 147 -29.45 2.40 -15.00
CA ASN A 147 -29.06 2.29 -13.59
C ASN A 147 -29.98 1.32 -12.80
N HIS A 148 -30.37 0.21 -13.43
CA HIS A 148 -31.29 -0.78 -12.88
C HIS A 148 -30.76 -2.21 -12.98
N TRP A 149 -31.12 -3.04 -12.00
CA TRP A 149 -30.78 -4.45 -12.01
C TRP A 149 -31.60 -5.21 -13.05
N VAL A 150 -30.91 -5.94 -13.91
CA VAL A 150 -31.47 -6.84 -14.89
C VAL A 150 -32.12 -8.04 -14.16
N SER A 151 -33.46 -8.09 -14.20
CA SER A 151 -34.26 -9.14 -13.59
C SER A 151 -34.00 -10.54 -14.20
N GLY A 152 -34.11 -11.58 -13.37
CA GLY A 152 -34.04 -12.99 -13.80
C GLY A 152 -32.65 -13.53 -14.15
N VAL A 153 -31.61 -12.69 -14.14
CA VAL A 153 -30.23 -13.10 -14.42
C VAL A 153 -29.43 -13.35 -13.15
N GLY A 154 -29.66 -12.56 -12.11
CA GLY A 154 -28.89 -12.66 -10.88
C GLY A 154 -29.09 -13.98 -10.13
N LEU A 155 -28.04 -14.44 -9.47
CA LEU A 155 -28.06 -15.60 -8.57
C LEU A 155 -27.39 -15.23 -7.25
N GLN A 156 -27.88 -15.85 -6.18
CA GLN A 156 -27.34 -15.68 -4.85
C GLN A 156 -27.04 -17.05 -4.24
N TRP A 157 -25.94 -17.11 -3.51
CA TRP A 157 -25.56 -18.23 -2.68
C TRP A 157 -25.40 -17.76 -1.24
N GLN A 158 -25.82 -18.62 -0.31
CA GLN A 158 -25.58 -18.43 1.11
C GLN A 158 -25.14 -19.76 1.71
N GLY A 159 -24.06 -19.74 2.49
CA GLY A 159 -23.58 -20.95 3.15
C GLY A 159 -22.39 -20.69 4.06
N SER A 160 -21.91 -21.76 4.69
CA SER A 160 -20.69 -21.72 5.48
C SER A 160 -19.48 -21.73 4.57
N ALA A 161 -18.56 -20.79 4.81
CA ALA A 161 -17.27 -20.73 4.16
C ALA A 161 -16.28 -21.67 4.84
N ASP A 162 -15.44 -22.33 4.04
CA ASP A 162 -14.29 -23.03 4.60
C ASP A 162 -13.21 -22.05 5.08
N ALA A 163 -12.17 -22.58 5.73
CA ALA A 163 -11.09 -21.77 6.29
C ALA A 163 -10.33 -20.96 5.22
N ALA A 164 -10.16 -21.48 4.01
CA ALA A 164 -9.46 -20.80 2.94
C ALA A 164 -10.31 -19.63 2.40
N GLN A 165 -11.59 -19.86 2.20
CA GLN A 165 -12.55 -18.84 1.79
C GLN A 165 -12.70 -17.74 2.83
N LEU A 166 -12.76 -18.10 4.10
CA LEU A 166 -12.80 -17.13 5.18
C LEU A 166 -11.53 -16.27 5.20
N ALA A 167 -10.35 -16.88 5.02
CA ALA A 167 -9.09 -16.15 4.93
C ALA A 167 -9.06 -15.18 3.73
N LEU A 168 -9.47 -15.63 2.54
CA LEU A 168 -9.55 -14.78 1.35
C LEU A 168 -10.57 -13.64 1.51
N SER A 169 -11.71 -13.89 2.15
CA SER A 169 -12.73 -12.87 2.44
C SER A 169 -12.26 -11.77 3.42
N GLN A 170 -11.15 -12.01 4.12
CA GLN A 170 -10.53 -11.06 5.06
C GLN A 170 -9.37 -10.29 4.45
N GLN A 171 -8.83 -10.78 3.32
CA GLN A 171 -7.73 -10.13 2.61
C GLN A 171 -8.28 -9.06 1.68
N ALA A 172 -7.84 -7.82 1.86
CA ALA A 172 -8.15 -6.74 0.93
C ALA A 172 -7.44 -6.98 -0.40
N HIS A 173 -8.15 -6.69 -1.49
CA HIS A 173 -7.67 -6.70 -2.86
C HIS A 173 -7.88 -5.32 -3.49
N HIS A 174 -6.90 -4.90 -4.28
CA HIS A 174 -6.98 -3.68 -5.07
C HIS A 174 -7.06 -4.07 -6.54
N ASP A 175 -8.13 -3.65 -7.21
CA ASP A 175 -8.20 -3.78 -8.66
C ASP A 175 -7.29 -2.73 -9.30
N GLU A 176 -6.05 -3.14 -9.60
CA GLU A 176 -5.01 -2.30 -10.18
C GLU A 176 -5.43 -1.65 -11.51
N ALA A 177 -6.38 -2.23 -12.25
CA ALA A 177 -6.94 -1.64 -13.47
C ALA A 177 -7.66 -0.30 -13.21
N LEU A 178 -8.18 -0.14 -12.00
CA LEU A 178 -8.92 1.03 -11.53
C LEU A 178 -8.03 2.01 -10.74
N ARG A 179 -6.70 1.78 -10.70
CA ARG A 179 -5.77 2.69 -10.05
C ARG A 179 -5.72 4.04 -10.77
N GLY A 180 -5.73 5.11 -9.98
CA GLY A 180 -5.83 6.49 -10.44
C GLY A 180 -7.20 7.11 -10.19
N LEU A 181 -8.20 6.32 -9.75
CA LEU A 181 -9.47 6.83 -9.25
C LEU A 181 -9.32 7.38 -7.82
N ARG A 182 -10.25 8.25 -7.40
CA ARG A 182 -10.24 8.83 -6.05
C ARG A 182 -10.24 7.77 -4.93
N ARG A 183 -10.92 6.64 -5.15
CA ARG A 183 -11.01 5.51 -4.21
C ARG A 183 -9.79 4.58 -4.24
N LEU A 184 -8.99 4.62 -5.31
CA LEU A 184 -7.73 3.89 -5.45
C LEU A 184 -6.69 4.78 -6.16
N PRO A 185 -6.18 5.83 -5.51
CA PRO A 185 -5.22 6.74 -6.12
C PRO A 185 -3.86 6.05 -6.38
N PHE A 186 -3.06 6.63 -7.27
CA PHE A 186 -1.63 6.31 -7.34
C PHE A 186 -0.92 6.79 -6.10
N ARG A 187 0.09 6.07 -5.63
CA ARG A 187 0.97 6.59 -4.58
C ARG A 187 2.02 7.52 -5.18
N THR A 188 2.56 8.45 -4.38
CA THR A 188 3.63 9.36 -4.85
C THR A 188 4.90 8.65 -5.28
N ASP A 189 5.15 7.43 -4.77
CA ASP A 189 6.25 6.55 -5.18
C ASP A 189 5.93 5.71 -6.42
N GLN A 190 4.79 5.92 -7.05
CA GLN A 190 4.38 5.28 -8.32
C GLN A 190 4.30 6.28 -9.49
N PRO A 191 5.27 7.19 -9.69
CA PRO A 191 5.19 8.21 -10.74
C PRO A 191 5.19 7.61 -12.14
N ASP A 192 5.85 6.46 -12.30
CA ASP A 192 5.94 5.72 -13.56
C ASP A 192 4.59 5.11 -13.98
N LEU A 193 3.93 4.37 -13.08
CA LEU A 193 2.61 3.79 -13.32
C LEU A 193 1.56 4.88 -13.58
N ALA A 194 1.61 5.99 -12.83
CA ALA A 194 0.75 7.14 -13.04
C ALA A 194 0.96 7.76 -14.42
N ALA A 195 2.22 7.95 -14.84
CA ALA A 195 2.56 8.49 -16.15
C ALA A 195 2.16 7.56 -17.29
N HIS A 196 2.36 6.24 -17.13
CA HIS A 196 1.93 5.25 -18.10
C HIS A 196 0.41 5.26 -18.29
N ARG A 197 -0.35 5.39 -17.19
CA ARG A 197 -1.81 5.51 -17.24
C ARG A 197 -2.24 6.76 -18.00
N LEU A 198 -1.72 7.93 -17.62
CA LEU A 198 -2.01 9.19 -18.30
C LEU A 198 -1.65 9.13 -19.79
N ALA A 199 -0.48 8.58 -20.14
CA ALA A 199 -0.06 8.44 -21.52
C ALA A 199 -0.97 7.49 -22.32
N SER A 200 -1.46 6.41 -21.72
CA SER A 200 -2.39 5.50 -22.38
C SER A 200 -3.72 6.20 -22.72
N ASP A 201 -4.23 7.00 -21.77
CA ASP A 201 -5.47 7.78 -21.92
C ASP A 201 -5.34 8.90 -22.97
N LEU A 202 -4.15 9.51 -23.07
CA LEU A 202 -3.87 10.58 -24.01
C LEU A 202 -3.51 10.03 -25.40
N ALA A 203 -2.78 8.93 -25.49
CA ALA A 203 -2.45 8.22 -26.72
C ALA A 203 -3.71 7.84 -27.50
N CYS A 204 -4.75 7.46 -26.76
CA CYS A 204 -6.10 7.28 -27.24
C CYS A 204 -6.57 8.58 -27.93
N GLN A 205 -6.71 9.68 -27.17
CA GLN A 205 -7.31 10.93 -27.66
C GLN A 205 -6.54 11.54 -28.84
N ILE A 206 -5.20 11.42 -28.84
CA ILE A 206 -4.33 11.90 -29.92
C ILE A 206 -4.66 11.21 -31.26
N ARG A 207 -5.06 9.92 -31.27
CA ARG A 207 -5.44 9.23 -32.52
C ARG A 207 -6.65 9.84 -33.23
N GLN A 208 -7.50 10.55 -32.49
CA GLN A 208 -8.70 11.18 -33.05
C GLN A 208 -8.41 12.58 -33.60
N LEU A 209 -7.22 13.12 -33.31
CA LEU A 209 -6.79 14.37 -33.90
C LEU A 209 -6.40 14.11 -35.36
N PRO A 210 -6.68 15.05 -36.28
CA PRO A 210 -6.27 14.96 -37.67
C PRO A 210 -4.78 15.27 -37.84
N LEU A 211 -3.91 14.67 -37.01
CA LEU A 211 -2.47 14.91 -36.99
C LEU A 211 -1.72 13.62 -37.33
N THR A 212 -0.73 13.72 -38.20
CA THR A 212 0.14 12.59 -38.58
C THR A 212 1.49 12.76 -37.88
N SER A 213 1.82 11.83 -36.97
CA SER A 213 3.09 11.82 -36.23
C SER A 213 3.49 13.17 -35.60
N PRO A 214 2.61 13.80 -34.79
CA PRO A 214 2.81 15.16 -34.31
C PRO A 214 4.06 15.33 -33.43
N GLN A 215 4.71 16.48 -33.56
CA GLN A 215 5.75 16.97 -32.67
C GLN A 215 5.13 17.50 -31.38
N LEU A 216 5.63 17.02 -30.25
CA LEU A 216 5.14 17.33 -28.92
C LEU A 216 6.19 18.12 -28.13
N TYR A 217 5.83 19.33 -27.73
CA TYR A 217 6.61 20.15 -26.80
C TYR A 217 6.06 20.04 -25.38
N LEU A 218 6.95 19.87 -24.41
CA LEU A 218 6.61 19.80 -22.99
C LEU A 218 6.85 21.17 -22.32
N VAL A 219 5.81 21.76 -21.74
CA VAL A 219 5.97 22.97 -20.94
C VAL A 219 6.74 22.62 -19.67
N GLN A 220 7.97 23.14 -19.54
CA GLN A 220 8.79 22.94 -18.35
C GLN A 220 8.04 23.47 -17.12
N GLN A 221 7.79 22.58 -16.16
CA GLN A 221 7.28 22.98 -14.85
C GLN A 221 8.46 23.36 -13.97
N GLN A 222 8.33 24.42 -13.18
CA GLN A 222 9.34 24.85 -12.21
C GLN A 222 9.51 23.84 -11.05
N ASP A 223 8.66 22.81 -10.99
CA ASP A 223 8.59 21.85 -9.91
C ASP A 223 9.37 20.55 -10.19
N SER A 224 9.82 19.89 -9.12
CA SER A 224 10.61 18.64 -9.16
C SER A 224 9.87 17.40 -9.70
N ASP A 225 8.61 17.56 -10.09
CA ASP A 225 7.73 16.48 -10.54
C ASP A 225 8.02 16.04 -11.99
N ARG A 226 8.83 15.00 -12.13
CA ARG A 226 9.24 14.43 -13.43
C ARG A 226 8.13 13.64 -14.15
N ARG A 227 6.90 13.55 -13.59
CA ARG A 227 5.81 12.78 -14.22
C ARG A 227 5.46 13.26 -15.62
N LEU A 228 5.45 14.57 -15.89
CA LEU A 228 5.14 15.11 -17.22
C LEU A 228 6.12 14.61 -18.30
N GLN A 229 7.41 14.50 -17.95
CA GLN A 229 8.44 13.96 -18.84
C GLN A 229 8.19 12.49 -19.13
N LEU A 230 7.85 11.69 -18.11
CA LEU A 230 7.50 10.28 -18.26
C LEU A 230 6.28 10.10 -19.17
N VAL A 231 5.25 10.94 -19.03
CA VAL A 231 4.07 10.90 -19.92
C VAL A 231 4.50 11.12 -21.38
N GLY A 232 5.34 12.13 -21.64
CA GLY A 232 5.87 12.40 -22.97
C GLY A 232 6.67 11.23 -23.54
N HIS A 233 7.53 10.60 -22.72
CA HIS A 233 8.28 9.41 -23.12
C HIS A 233 7.36 8.23 -23.46
N TYR A 234 6.33 7.97 -22.66
CA TYR A 234 5.38 6.90 -22.95
C TYR A 234 4.57 7.16 -24.23
N LEU A 235 4.12 8.39 -24.45
CA LEU A 235 3.43 8.78 -25.69
C LEU A 235 4.31 8.56 -26.93
N SER A 236 5.59 8.91 -26.84
CA SER A 236 6.54 8.70 -27.92
C SER A 236 6.80 7.20 -28.17
N ARG A 237 6.96 6.41 -27.10
CA ARG A 237 7.12 4.95 -27.18
C ARG A 237 5.90 4.26 -27.79
N LEU A 238 4.70 4.78 -27.56
CA LEU A 238 3.46 4.30 -28.18
C LEU A 238 3.33 4.70 -29.66
N GLY A 239 4.31 5.41 -30.22
CA GLY A 239 4.31 5.88 -31.60
C GLY A 239 3.18 6.88 -31.87
N ARG A 240 2.86 7.73 -30.89
CA ARG A 240 1.80 8.74 -31.01
C ARG A 240 2.32 10.14 -31.27
N VAL A 241 3.54 10.42 -30.84
CA VAL A 241 4.17 11.74 -30.92
C VAL A 241 5.70 11.61 -31.06
N HIS A 242 6.34 12.65 -31.56
CA HIS A 242 7.79 12.84 -31.44
C HIS A 242 8.07 13.96 -30.45
N LEU A 243 9.01 13.78 -29.53
CA LEU A 243 9.33 14.83 -28.55
C LEU A 243 10.26 15.86 -29.20
N THR A 244 9.88 17.15 -29.15
CA THR A 244 10.73 18.27 -29.55
C THR A 244 11.13 19.13 -28.35
N ARG A 245 12.30 19.79 -28.45
CA ARG A 245 12.79 20.77 -27.47
C ARG A 245 12.43 22.20 -27.86
N HIS A 246 11.95 22.42 -29.08
CA HIS A 246 11.65 23.73 -29.64
C HIS A 246 10.14 23.88 -29.72
N LYS A 247 9.60 24.95 -29.12
CA LYS A 247 8.15 25.17 -29.09
C LYS A 247 7.62 25.53 -30.47
N GLU A 248 8.47 26.12 -31.31
CA GLU A 248 8.19 26.60 -32.65
C GLU A 248 7.96 25.45 -33.64
N GLU A 249 8.51 24.27 -33.34
CA GLU A 249 8.40 23.05 -34.17
C GLU A 249 7.25 22.14 -33.72
N ALA A 250 6.50 22.53 -32.69
CA ALA A 250 5.52 21.67 -32.06
C ALA A 250 4.16 21.76 -32.75
N ASP A 251 3.52 20.61 -32.95
CA ASP A 251 2.10 20.52 -33.33
C ASP A 251 1.21 20.49 -32.08
N LEU A 252 1.75 19.95 -30.98
CA LEU A 252 1.10 19.78 -29.69
C LEU A 252 1.95 20.38 -28.57
N VAL A 253 1.30 21.05 -27.63
CA VAL A 253 1.91 21.51 -26.37
C VAL A 253 1.27 20.79 -25.21
N MET A 254 2.07 20.07 -24.41
CA MET A 254 1.60 19.40 -23.21
C MET A 254 2.03 20.14 -21.95
N GLN A 255 1.06 20.34 -21.07
CA GLN A 255 1.23 20.96 -19.77
C GLN A 255 0.58 20.10 -18.69
N ALA A 256 1.05 20.26 -17.45
CA ALA A 256 0.43 19.63 -16.30
C ALA A 256 0.04 20.64 -15.22
N GLN A 257 -0.93 20.26 -14.40
CA GLN A 257 -1.32 20.99 -13.21
C GLN A 257 -1.61 19.99 -12.10
N SER A 258 -1.18 20.30 -10.88
CA SER A 258 -1.50 19.51 -9.69
C SER A 258 -2.41 20.34 -8.79
N LEU A 259 -3.60 19.82 -8.50
CA LEU A 259 -4.57 20.45 -7.60
C LEU A 259 -4.65 19.65 -6.30
N SER A 260 -4.44 20.31 -5.17
CA SER A 260 -4.68 19.69 -3.86
C SER A 260 -6.17 19.53 -3.62
N VAL A 261 -6.61 18.30 -3.34
CA VAL A 261 -8.01 17.96 -3.00
C VAL A 261 -8.17 17.84 -1.48
N SER A 262 -7.15 17.33 -0.79
CA SER A 262 -7.01 17.33 0.66
C SER A 262 -5.52 17.27 1.06
N ALA A 263 -5.22 17.26 2.36
CA ALA A 263 -3.84 17.25 2.86
C ALA A 263 -2.96 16.12 2.29
N SER A 264 -3.54 14.96 1.97
CA SER A 264 -2.81 13.79 1.44
C SER A 264 -3.22 13.39 0.03
N LEU A 265 -4.22 14.04 -0.57
CA LEU A 265 -4.76 13.69 -1.87
C LEU A 265 -4.65 14.87 -2.83
N SER A 266 -3.98 14.65 -3.95
CA SER A 266 -3.95 15.60 -5.07
C SER A 266 -4.52 14.96 -6.32
N GLN A 267 -4.99 15.80 -7.24
CA GLN A 267 -5.35 15.40 -8.58
C GLN A 267 -4.33 15.99 -9.55
N TYR A 268 -3.73 15.15 -10.37
CA TYR A 268 -2.76 15.55 -11.38
C TYR A 268 -3.43 15.53 -12.76
N TRP A 269 -3.38 16.67 -13.43
CA TRP A 269 -4.05 16.94 -14.69
C TRP A 269 -2.98 17.10 -15.76
N VAL A 270 -3.16 16.44 -16.89
CA VAL A 270 -2.33 16.63 -18.08
C VAL A 270 -3.23 17.08 -19.21
N THR A 271 -2.85 18.18 -19.85
CA THR A 271 -3.59 18.77 -20.96
C THR A 271 -2.66 18.86 -22.17
N LEU A 272 -3.15 18.43 -23.33
CA LEU A 272 -2.52 18.70 -24.62
C LEU A 272 -3.34 19.72 -25.40
N LYS A 273 -2.63 20.73 -25.90
CA LYS A 273 -3.17 21.80 -26.74
C LYS A 273 -2.59 21.70 -28.14
N PRO A 274 -3.40 21.50 -29.18
CA PRO A 274 -2.96 21.65 -30.57
C PRO A 274 -2.66 23.10 -30.90
N LEU A 275 -1.60 23.35 -31.68
CA LEU A 275 -1.18 24.71 -32.05
C LEU A 275 -1.79 25.21 -33.36
N GLU A 276 -2.28 24.33 -34.25
CA GLU A 276 -2.97 24.75 -35.48
C GLU A 276 -4.45 25.10 -35.25
N ALA A 277 -4.83 26.29 -35.74
CA ALA A 277 -6.01 27.05 -35.32
C ALA A 277 -7.24 26.96 -36.24
N GLU A 278 -7.22 26.19 -37.33
CA GLU A 278 -8.30 26.26 -38.34
C GLU A 278 -9.61 25.55 -37.96
N ALA A 279 -9.62 24.80 -36.86
CA ALA A 279 -10.87 24.41 -36.20
C ALA A 279 -10.54 24.08 -34.75
N ALA A 280 -10.51 25.09 -33.87
CA ALA A 280 -10.19 25.00 -32.43
C ALA A 280 -10.44 23.59 -31.86
N PRO A 281 -9.43 22.68 -31.87
CA PRO A 281 -9.66 21.36 -31.33
C PRO A 281 -9.77 21.57 -29.83
N LEU A 282 -10.84 21.06 -29.24
CA LEU A 282 -11.00 21.04 -27.79
C LEU A 282 -9.70 20.51 -27.17
N ASP A 283 -9.14 21.24 -26.21
CA ASP A 283 -8.02 20.77 -25.39
C ASP A 283 -8.33 19.34 -24.93
N ILE A 284 -7.44 18.39 -25.25
CA ILE A 284 -7.59 17.00 -24.81
C ILE A 284 -6.82 16.82 -23.50
N GLY A 285 -7.32 15.96 -22.63
CA GLY A 285 -6.74 15.83 -21.30
C GLY A 285 -7.06 14.52 -20.59
N SER A 286 -6.22 14.20 -19.62
CA SER A 286 -6.47 13.13 -18.66
C SER A 286 -6.10 13.60 -17.25
N SER A 287 -6.67 12.95 -16.25
CA SER A 287 -6.38 13.22 -14.85
C SER A 287 -6.32 11.94 -14.04
N ILE A 288 -5.49 11.95 -13.01
CA ILE A 288 -5.37 10.87 -12.04
C ILE A 288 -5.33 11.43 -10.63
N TYR A 289 -5.80 10.66 -9.66
CA TYR A 289 -5.61 10.96 -8.24
C TYR A 289 -4.29 10.37 -7.77
N SER A 290 -3.53 11.19 -7.04
CA SER A 290 -2.30 10.80 -6.35
C SER A 290 -2.50 10.97 -4.85
N LEU A 291 -2.22 9.93 -4.09
CA LEU A 291 -2.11 9.96 -2.65
C LEU A 291 -0.65 10.16 -2.30
N GLN A 292 -0.37 11.20 -1.54
CA GLN A 292 0.88 11.30 -0.81
C GLN A 292 0.93 10.12 0.14
N THR A 293 1.77 9.16 -0.20
CA THR A 293 2.03 8.04 0.70
C THR A 293 2.61 8.62 1.99
N ALA A 294 2.07 8.20 3.13
CA ALA A 294 2.78 8.33 4.41
C ALA A 294 3.99 7.39 4.37
N GLY A 295 5.00 7.80 3.60
CA GLY A 295 6.20 7.07 3.25
C GLY A 295 7.16 8.12 2.71
N GLU A 296 7.94 8.68 3.63
CA GLU A 296 8.82 9.84 3.48
C GLU A 296 8.11 11.15 3.08
N PRO A 297 7.95 12.11 4.00
CA PRO A 297 7.57 13.45 3.59
C PRO A 297 8.63 13.98 2.62
N GLN A 298 8.22 14.20 1.36
CA GLN A 298 8.90 15.19 0.53
C GLN A 298 8.89 16.50 1.34
N GLN A 299 10.10 17.00 1.54
CA GLN A 299 10.47 18.07 2.44
C GLN A 299 9.72 19.36 2.13
N SER A 300 8.52 19.54 2.71
CA SER A 300 8.02 20.86 3.07
C SER A 300 8.60 21.23 4.42
N GLY A 301 9.84 21.72 4.44
CA GLY A 301 10.42 22.53 5.52
C GLY A 301 10.60 21.89 6.92
N VAL A 302 10.05 20.73 7.23
CA VAL A 302 10.24 20.05 8.52
C VAL A 302 11.59 19.33 8.49
N LYS A 303 12.59 19.90 9.17
CA LYS A 303 13.88 19.24 9.40
C LYS A 303 13.60 17.86 10.00
N GLN A 304 14.26 16.79 9.52
CA GLN A 304 14.19 15.48 10.17
C GLN A 304 15.43 15.27 11.04
N PRO A 305 15.31 14.58 12.18
CA PRO A 305 16.46 14.11 12.95
C PRO A 305 17.38 13.24 12.09
N VAL A 306 18.68 13.54 12.09
CA VAL A 306 19.70 12.67 11.52
C VAL A 306 19.96 11.55 12.51
N VAL A 307 19.79 10.30 12.06
CA VAL A 307 19.82 9.12 12.94
C VAL A 307 20.66 8.01 12.30
N ARG A 308 21.44 7.32 13.13
CA ARG A 308 22.28 6.18 12.77
C ARG A 308 21.95 5.01 13.70
N ILE A 309 21.88 3.81 13.15
CA ILE A 309 21.71 2.58 13.94
C ILE A 309 23.08 1.93 14.05
N LEU A 310 23.47 1.59 15.27
CA LEU A 310 24.77 1.04 15.61
C LEU A 310 24.59 -0.34 16.24
N SER A 311 25.45 -1.29 15.89
CA SER A 311 25.58 -2.59 16.55
C SER A 311 26.97 -2.71 17.17
N PRO A 312 27.16 -3.50 18.24
CA PRO A 312 28.48 -3.94 18.66
C PRO A 312 29.27 -4.61 17.53
N ALA A 313 30.60 -4.62 17.66
CA ALA A 313 31.50 -5.29 16.72
C ALA A 313 31.21 -6.80 16.56
N SER A 314 30.59 -7.44 17.56
CA SER A 314 30.18 -8.86 17.54
C SER A 314 28.87 -9.04 18.29
N GLU A 315 27.99 -9.90 17.78
CA GLU A 315 26.69 -10.25 18.39
C GLU A 315 26.84 -10.80 19.82
N GLN A 316 27.90 -11.56 20.08
CA GLN A 316 28.18 -12.16 21.40
C GLN A 316 28.35 -11.11 22.51
N LEU A 317 28.70 -9.87 22.15
CA LEU A 317 28.86 -8.79 23.10
C LEU A 317 27.51 -8.28 23.62
N CYS A 318 26.39 -8.59 22.96
CA CYS A 318 25.07 -8.17 23.40
C CYS A 318 24.63 -8.77 24.74
N ASP A 319 25.24 -9.86 25.19
CA ASP A 319 25.00 -10.44 26.51
C ASP A 319 25.94 -9.87 27.60
N SER A 320 26.90 -9.01 27.22
CA SER A 320 27.81 -8.33 28.13
C SER A 320 27.14 -7.11 28.79
N PRO A 321 27.53 -6.74 30.03
CA PRO A 321 27.11 -5.48 30.64
C PRO A 321 27.63 -4.23 29.89
N ILE A 322 28.63 -4.37 29.03
CA ILE A 322 29.30 -3.29 28.29
C ILE A 322 29.47 -3.62 26.80
N PRO A 323 28.36 -3.83 26.06
CA PRO A 323 28.38 -4.33 24.68
C PRO A 323 29.15 -3.41 23.70
N TRP A 324 29.30 -2.14 24.05
CA TRP A 324 29.87 -1.09 23.19
C TRP A 324 31.38 -0.92 23.32
N GLN A 325 32.04 -1.59 24.28
CA GLN A 325 33.44 -1.33 24.62
C GLN A 325 34.43 -1.80 23.54
N SER A 326 34.10 -2.89 22.83
CA SER A 326 34.97 -3.51 21.83
C SER A 326 34.84 -2.91 20.42
N GLY A 327 34.23 -1.74 20.29
CA GLY A 327 33.99 -1.08 19.01
C GLY A 327 32.58 -1.31 18.46
N MET A 328 32.24 -0.51 17.45
CA MET A 328 30.88 -0.38 16.91
C MET A 328 30.91 -0.42 15.39
N GLN A 329 29.82 -0.90 14.82
CA GLN A 329 29.58 -0.91 13.39
C GLN A 329 28.24 -0.27 13.08
N GLN A 330 28.21 0.62 12.08
CA GLN A 330 26.99 1.24 11.61
C GLN A 330 26.21 0.25 10.75
N ILE A 331 24.94 0.05 11.09
CA ILE A 331 24.02 -0.76 10.30
C ILE A 331 23.51 0.09 9.15
N ALA A 332 23.68 -0.41 7.93
CA ALA A 332 23.12 0.23 6.74
C ALA A 332 21.59 0.17 6.77
N ALA A 333 20.92 1.20 6.23
CA ALA A 333 19.46 1.35 6.30
C ALA A 333 18.67 0.14 5.76
N HIS A 334 19.19 -0.59 4.77
CA HIS A 334 18.57 -1.80 4.21
C HIS A 334 18.74 -3.06 5.07
N ARG A 335 19.50 -3.01 6.17
CA ARG A 335 19.74 -4.16 7.07
C ARG A 335 19.01 -4.05 8.40
N THR A 336 18.13 -3.06 8.56
CA THR A 336 17.32 -2.92 9.77
C THR A 336 16.24 -4.00 9.90
N GLU A 337 15.95 -4.70 8.79
CA GLU A 337 15.05 -5.87 8.73
C GLU A 337 15.58 -7.06 9.56
N ARG A 338 16.91 -7.17 9.72
CA ARG A 338 17.52 -8.24 10.51
C ARG A 338 18.81 -7.77 11.16
N ILE A 339 18.69 -7.26 12.39
CA ILE A 339 19.85 -6.94 13.22
C ILE A 339 20.21 -8.19 14.05
N PRO A 340 21.40 -8.77 13.88
CA PRO A 340 21.83 -9.98 14.57
C PRO A 340 22.21 -9.68 16.03
N GLY A 341 21.20 -9.37 16.86
CA GLY A 341 21.38 -9.13 18.30
C GLY A 341 20.77 -7.81 18.80
N CYS A 342 21.62 -7.01 19.44
CA CYS A 342 21.28 -5.73 20.08
C CYS A 342 21.77 -4.53 19.27
N PHE A 343 21.15 -3.37 19.48
CA PHE A 343 21.52 -2.15 18.77
C PHE A 343 21.34 -0.89 19.62
N ALA A 344 21.95 0.20 19.16
CA ALA A 344 21.77 1.54 19.67
C ALA A 344 21.36 2.49 18.54
N ILE A 345 20.64 3.54 18.92
CA ILE A 345 20.21 4.63 18.06
C ILE A 345 21.05 5.85 18.44
N GLU A 346 21.84 6.35 17.49
CA GLU A 346 22.61 7.59 17.62
C GLU A 346 21.89 8.70 16.86
N ILE A 347 21.64 9.82 17.54
CA ILE A 347 20.79 10.93 17.10
C ILE A 347 21.62 12.20 17.12
N GLU A 348 21.64 12.94 16.03
CA GLU A 348 22.27 14.28 16.00
C GLU A 348 21.25 15.33 16.42
N ALA A 349 21.61 16.14 17.43
CA ALA A 349 20.77 17.22 17.96
C ALA A 349 21.60 18.49 18.16
N ALA A 350 20.99 19.65 17.95
CA ALA A 350 21.61 20.93 18.30
C ALA A 350 21.79 21.09 19.82
N ALA A 351 22.60 22.06 20.24
CA ALA A 351 22.84 22.35 21.65
C ALA A 351 21.55 22.77 22.41
N ASP A 352 20.61 23.39 21.72
CA ASP A 352 19.33 23.90 22.23
C ASP A 352 18.13 22.95 22.01
N GLU A 353 18.38 21.75 21.47
CA GLU A 353 17.35 20.73 21.24
C GLU A 353 17.35 19.65 22.33
N PHE A 354 16.15 19.18 22.68
CA PHE A 354 15.91 18.03 23.54
C PHE A 354 15.42 16.84 22.71
N VAL A 355 15.94 15.65 23.01
CA VAL A 355 15.53 14.40 22.39
C VAL A 355 14.43 13.77 23.23
N PHE A 356 13.34 13.39 22.56
CA PHE A 356 12.27 12.57 23.10
C PHE A 356 12.19 11.29 22.27
N ALA A 357 11.99 10.16 22.93
CA ALA A 357 11.93 8.87 22.25
C ALA A 357 10.90 7.97 22.91
N PHE A 358 10.16 7.22 22.11
CA PHE A 358 9.30 6.14 22.57
C PHE A 358 9.27 5.02 21.53
N LYS A 359 8.87 3.81 21.94
CA LYS A 359 8.70 2.68 21.04
C LYS A 359 7.33 2.05 21.13
N GLN A 360 6.92 1.44 20.05
CA GLN A 360 5.76 0.58 19.95
C GLN A 360 6.22 -0.86 19.73
N THR A 361 5.83 -1.74 20.63
CA THR A 361 6.17 -3.17 20.54
C THR A 361 5.16 -3.93 19.67
N GLY A 362 5.49 -5.14 19.21
CA GLY A 362 4.59 -5.98 18.40
C GLY A 362 3.25 -6.34 19.05
N GLY A 363 3.08 -6.13 20.36
CA GLY A 363 1.79 -6.19 21.08
C GLY A 363 1.01 -4.87 21.09
N GLN A 364 1.43 -3.89 20.26
CA GLN A 364 0.96 -2.50 20.23
C GLN A 364 1.22 -1.66 21.49
N ARG A 365 1.90 -2.17 22.52
CA ARG A 365 2.20 -1.37 23.72
C ARG A 365 3.19 -0.23 23.41
N LEU A 366 2.86 0.99 23.84
CA LEU A 366 3.75 2.15 23.81
C LEU A 366 4.62 2.22 25.07
N LEU A 367 5.91 2.45 24.89
CA LEU A 367 6.90 2.57 25.97
C LEU A 367 7.75 3.81 25.78
N ARG A 368 7.86 4.64 26.81
CA ARG A 368 8.72 5.83 26.83
C ARG A 368 10.18 5.40 26.92
N LEU A 369 11.03 5.93 26.06
CA LEU A 369 12.47 5.67 26.10
C LEU A 369 13.27 6.90 26.54
N SER A 370 12.78 8.10 26.25
CA SER A 370 13.41 9.36 26.69
C SER A 370 12.39 10.50 26.76
N PRO A 371 12.39 11.33 27.83
CA PRO A 371 13.16 11.12 29.07
C PRO A 371 12.67 9.88 29.82
N SER A 372 13.56 9.16 30.50
CA SER A 372 13.23 7.97 31.30
C SER A 372 14.06 7.97 32.59
N SER A 373 13.56 7.29 33.63
CA SER A 373 14.18 7.22 34.95
C SER A 373 15.49 6.41 34.99
N CYS A 374 15.67 5.43 34.10
CA CYS A 374 16.90 4.63 34.02
C CYS A 374 17.57 4.60 32.64
N LEU A 375 16.88 5.03 31.57
CA LEU A 375 17.45 5.16 30.23
C LEU A 375 17.98 6.59 30.00
N SER A 376 19.27 6.79 30.28
CA SER A 376 19.95 8.04 29.97
C SER A 376 20.42 8.09 28.51
N LEU A 377 20.45 9.29 27.95
CA LEU A 377 21.13 9.58 26.69
C LEU A 377 22.61 9.86 26.98
N SER A 378 23.51 9.12 26.33
CA SER A 378 24.95 9.43 26.41
C SER A 378 25.34 10.45 25.34
N VAL A 379 26.04 11.52 25.75
CA VAL A 379 26.62 12.49 24.82
C VAL A 379 27.92 11.91 24.27
N GLN A 380 27.99 11.77 22.95
CA GLN A 380 29.18 11.31 22.25
C GLN A 380 30.00 12.53 21.78
N PRO A 381 31.34 12.47 21.88
CA PRO A 381 32.19 13.53 21.35
C PRO A 381 31.95 13.67 19.83
N SER A 382 31.69 14.88 19.39
CA SER A 382 31.51 15.23 17.98
C SER A 382 32.59 16.22 17.58
N ALA A 383 33.31 15.95 16.49
CA ALA A 383 34.26 16.90 15.91
C ALA A 383 33.54 18.08 15.23
N GLU A 384 32.27 17.89 14.86
CA GLU A 384 31.42 18.90 14.24
C GLU A 384 30.71 19.73 15.32
N GLN A 385 31.30 20.85 15.72
CA GLN A 385 30.54 21.90 16.41
C GLN A 385 29.63 22.59 15.38
N PRO A 386 28.33 22.83 15.68
CA PRO A 386 27.72 22.91 17.02
C PRO A 386 26.76 21.74 17.38
N ARG A 387 26.84 20.58 16.73
CA ARG A 387 25.89 19.47 16.94
C ARG A 387 26.43 18.40 17.89
N ARG A 388 25.57 17.94 18.80
CA ARG A 388 25.85 16.85 19.74
C ARG A 388 25.30 15.55 19.16
N ARG A 389 26.05 14.47 19.32
CA ARG A 389 25.57 13.12 19.05
C ARG A 389 25.10 12.51 20.36
N LEU A 390 23.83 12.12 20.42
CA LEU A 390 23.19 11.54 21.58
C LEU A 390 22.87 10.08 21.29
N ARG A 391 23.24 9.17 22.17
CA ARG A 391 23.03 7.73 21.97
C ARG A 391 22.08 7.14 23.00
N LEU A 392 21.16 6.32 22.49
CA LEU A 392 20.16 5.56 23.20
C LEU A 392 20.26 4.07 22.81
N PRO A 393 20.43 3.12 23.74
CA PRO A 393 20.67 3.32 25.16
C PRO A 393 22.06 3.92 25.41
N SER A 394 22.33 4.46 26.60
CA SER A 394 23.67 4.93 26.95
C SER A 394 24.69 3.77 26.93
N ALA A 395 25.98 4.10 26.80
CA ALA A 395 27.05 3.10 26.77
C ALA A 395 27.11 2.17 28.00
N HIS A 396 26.46 2.54 29.11
CA HIS A 396 26.44 1.78 30.36
C HIS A 396 25.08 1.11 30.63
N ALA A 397 24.10 1.28 29.74
CA ALA A 397 22.77 0.72 29.90
C ALA A 397 22.69 -0.69 29.32
N ARG A 398 21.91 -1.56 29.98
CA ARG A 398 21.74 -2.96 29.57
C ARG A 398 21.06 -3.04 28.19
N PRO A 399 21.62 -3.79 27.23
CA PRO A 399 21.10 -3.89 25.85
C PRO A 399 19.74 -4.58 25.73
N ALA A 400 19.24 -5.23 26.79
CA ALA A 400 17.97 -5.97 26.79
C ALA A 400 16.74 -5.16 26.35
N LEU A 401 16.83 -3.83 26.34
CA LEU A 401 15.74 -2.93 25.93
C LEU A 401 15.63 -2.73 24.40
N PHE A 402 16.69 -3.06 23.66
CA PHE A 402 16.79 -2.93 22.19
C PHE A 402 17.29 -4.24 21.59
N SER A 403 16.36 -5.18 21.38
CA SER A 403 16.62 -6.48 20.75
C SER A 403 15.76 -6.60 19.50
N ALA A 404 16.37 -6.84 18.34
CA ALA A 404 15.64 -6.95 17.07
C ALA A 404 14.95 -8.32 16.87
N ARG A 405 14.75 -9.08 17.96
CA ARG A 405 14.07 -10.38 17.91
C ARG A 405 12.59 -10.28 17.55
N ARG A 406 11.99 -9.10 17.72
CA ARG A 406 10.62 -8.80 17.30
C ARG A 406 10.57 -7.46 16.57
N PRO A 407 9.64 -7.30 15.61
CA PRO A 407 9.38 -6.02 14.99
C PRO A 407 8.92 -5.00 16.02
N GLU A 408 9.66 -3.90 16.08
CA GLU A 408 9.38 -2.75 16.93
C GLU A 408 9.52 -1.47 16.12
N ARG A 409 8.62 -0.52 16.40
CA ARG A 409 8.66 0.80 15.81
C ARG A 409 9.17 1.81 16.82
N TYR A 410 10.20 2.57 16.45
CA TYR A 410 10.80 3.62 17.28
C TYR A 410 10.42 4.99 16.73
N ILE A 411 9.98 5.88 17.61
CA ILE A 411 9.62 7.25 17.27
C ILE A 411 10.55 8.18 18.03
N LEU A 412 11.23 9.06 17.29
CA LEU A 412 12.21 10.02 17.79
C LEU A 412 11.71 11.43 17.48
N LEU A 413 11.69 12.30 18.47
CA LEU A 413 11.35 13.72 18.32
C LEU A 413 12.51 14.58 18.85
N LEU A 414 12.87 15.63 18.12
CA LEU A 414 13.71 16.71 18.63
C LEU A 414 12.87 17.97 18.79
N ALA A 415 12.95 18.61 19.94
CA ALA A 415 12.23 19.84 20.20
C ALA A 415 13.15 20.91 20.74
N LYS A 416 13.02 22.14 20.23
CA LYS A 416 13.75 23.29 20.78
C LYS A 416 13.37 23.53 22.24
N ARG A 417 14.34 24.00 23.03
CA ARG A 417 14.14 24.43 24.41
C ARG A 417 12.98 25.43 24.52
N GLY A 418 12.16 25.26 25.55
CA GLY A 418 11.04 26.14 25.85
C GLY A 418 9.69 25.40 25.79
N GLU A 419 8.69 26.07 25.28
CA GLU A 419 7.31 25.58 25.18
C GLU A 419 7.17 24.24 24.41
N PRO A 420 7.84 24.03 23.25
CA PRO A 420 7.75 22.77 22.48
C PRO A 420 8.22 21.55 23.30
N ALA A 421 9.40 21.65 23.91
CA ALA A 421 9.98 20.60 24.74
C ALA A 421 9.13 20.34 26.00
N THR A 422 8.53 21.38 26.57
CA THR A 422 7.69 21.26 27.78
C THR A 422 6.40 20.51 27.48
N ARG A 423 5.75 20.80 26.33
CA ARG A 423 4.54 20.07 25.89
C ARG A 423 4.83 18.60 25.63
N LEU A 424 5.89 18.31 24.87
CA LEU A 424 6.27 16.93 24.57
C LEU A 424 6.65 16.16 25.83
N SER A 425 7.41 16.76 26.75
CA SER A 425 7.75 16.14 28.03
C SER A 425 6.50 15.72 28.82
N ARG A 426 5.53 16.63 28.94
CA ARG A 426 4.26 16.35 29.63
C ARG A 426 3.44 15.28 28.92
N HIS A 427 3.42 15.28 27.59
CA HIS A 427 2.67 14.31 26.80
C HIS A 427 3.26 12.90 26.90
N LEU A 428 4.58 12.79 26.77
CA LEU A 428 5.28 11.51 26.87
C LEU A 428 5.28 10.96 28.30
N ALA A 429 5.17 11.80 29.33
CA ALA A 429 5.07 11.34 30.71
C ALA A 429 3.83 10.47 31.00
N GLN A 430 2.86 10.42 30.10
CA GLN A 430 1.70 9.52 30.18
C GLN A 430 2.01 8.09 29.72
N LEU A 431 3.12 7.89 29.01
CA LEU A 431 3.56 6.57 28.56
C LEU A 431 4.33 5.85 29.66
N ALA A 432 4.22 4.53 29.65
CA ALA A 432 4.94 3.70 30.60
C ALA A 432 6.46 3.82 30.45
N ASP A 433 7.13 4.09 31.57
CA ASP A 433 8.58 4.04 31.67
C ASP A 433 9.00 2.57 31.88
N PRO A 434 9.81 1.97 30.98
CA PRO A 434 10.27 0.60 31.12
C PRO A 434 11.14 0.37 32.38
N CYS A 435 11.52 1.45 33.06
CA CYS A 435 12.32 1.44 34.27
C CYS A 435 11.51 1.47 35.56
N ASP A 436 10.20 1.75 35.49
CA ASP A 436 9.34 1.78 36.67
C ASP A 436 8.91 0.34 37.02
N GLN A 437 9.06 -0.06 38.28
CA GLN A 437 8.71 -1.41 38.75
C GLN A 437 7.22 -1.61 39.01
N ASP A 438 6.46 -0.52 39.06
CA ASP A 438 5.00 -0.58 39.16
C ASP A 438 4.44 -1.02 37.81
N GLU A 439 3.63 -2.09 37.80
CA GLU A 439 2.88 -2.51 36.62
C GLU A 439 1.89 -1.42 36.22
N GLN A 440 2.38 -0.41 35.51
CA GLN A 440 1.53 0.63 34.96
C GLN A 440 0.55 -0.04 33.99
N PRO A 441 -0.77 0.16 34.16
CA PRO A 441 -1.77 -0.52 33.37
C PRO A 441 -1.52 -0.21 31.88
N ALA A 442 -1.54 -1.25 31.07
CA ALA A 442 -1.46 -1.09 29.63
C ALA A 442 -2.63 -0.20 29.18
N ILE A 443 -2.32 0.97 28.60
CA ILE A 443 -3.33 1.83 27.98
C ILE A 443 -4.14 1.00 26.97
N SER A 444 -5.46 1.18 26.97
CA SER A 444 -6.31 0.47 26.02
C SER A 444 -5.97 0.88 24.59
N ARG A 445 -6.34 0.05 23.59
CA ARG A 445 -6.14 0.40 22.17
C ARG A 445 -6.79 1.74 21.80
N GLU A 446 -7.93 2.06 22.38
CA GLU A 446 -8.62 3.33 22.15
C GLU A 446 -7.89 4.51 22.80
N GLN A 447 -7.39 4.35 24.03
CA GLN A 447 -6.59 5.38 24.70
C GLN A 447 -5.27 5.62 23.98
N GLN A 448 -4.63 4.56 23.50
CA GLN A 448 -3.41 4.64 22.70
C GLN A 448 -3.61 5.46 21.44
N ARG A 449 -4.71 5.20 20.72
CA ARG A 449 -5.08 6.00 19.57
C ARG A 449 -5.21 7.48 19.91
N LEU A 450 -6.04 7.80 20.90
CA LEU A 450 -6.28 9.19 21.29
C LEU A 450 -4.97 9.88 21.72
N TRP A 451 -4.08 9.14 22.38
CA TRP A 451 -2.76 9.64 22.74
C TRP A 451 -1.88 9.93 21.52
N LEU A 452 -1.93 9.08 20.49
CA LEU A 452 -1.21 9.30 19.23
C LEU A 452 -1.79 10.49 18.45
N GLU A 453 -3.11 10.62 18.36
CA GLU A 453 -3.79 11.77 17.73
C GLU A 453 -3.40 13.09 18.44
N ALA A 454 -3.35 13.10 19.77
CA ALA A 454 -2.90 14.26 20.53
C ALA A 454 -1.41 14.59 20.33
N LEU A 455 -0.56 13.57 20.16
CA LEU A 455 0.86 13.78 19.83
C LEU A 455 0.99 14.42 18.44
N GLU A 456 0.23 13.95 17.46
CA GLU A 456 0.22 14.52 16.10
C GLU A 456 -0.17 15.99 16.14
N GLN A 457 -1.21 16.36 16.88
CA GLN A 457 -1.61 17.76 17.05
C GLN A 457 -0.49 18.63 17.66
N ILE A 458 0.26 18.12 18.65
CA ILE A 458 1.39 18.85 19.25
C ILE A 458 2.49 19.10 18.22
N VAL A 459 2.80 18.10 17.40
CA VAL A 459 3.83 18.20 16.35
C VAL A 459 3.39 19.12 15.22
N ASP A 460 2.15 19.00 14.76
CA ASP A 460 1.61 19.74 13.61
C ASP A 460 1.37 21.22 13.91
N GLN A 461 1.11 21.58 15.18
CA GLN A 461 1.03 22.99 15.60
C GLN A 461 2.40 23.68 15.59
N GLN A 462 3.51 22.93 15.54
CA GLN A 462 4.86 23.45 15.76
C GLN A 462 5.93 22.85 14.80
N PRO A 463 5.70 22.87 13.47
CA PRO A 463 6.54 22.17 12.49
C PRO A 463 7.96 22.76 12.34
N GLN A 464 8.18 23.99 12.84
CA GLN A 464 9.48 24.68 12.77
C GLN A 464 10.33 24.48 14.04
N THR A 465 9.74 24.00 15.13
CA THR A 465 10.40 23.85 16.44
C THR A 465 10.43 22.41 16.93
N ILE A 466 9.64 21.53 16.31
CA ILE A 466 9.62 20.08 16.55
C ILE A 466 9.94 19.36 15.24
N SER A 467 10.95 18.50 15.28
CA SER A 467 11.26 17.56 14.22
C SER A 467 11.07 16.13 14.71
N TRP A 468 10.76 15.20 13.81
CA TRP A 468 10.57 13.81 14.21
C TRP A 468 10.95 12.84 13.10
N ARG A 469 11.21 11.59 13.50
CA ARG A 469 11.50 10.47 12.61
C ARG A 469 11.01 9.17 13.24
N ALA A 470 10.46 8.28 12.41
CA ALA A 470 10.17 6.91 12.80
C ALA A 470 11.21 5.95 12.20
N LEU A 471 11.57 4.91 12.95
CA LEU A 471 12.42 3.81 12.51
C LEU A 471 11.69 2.50 12.73
N GLU A 472 11.74 1.63 11.72
CA GLU A 472 11.24 0.26 11.79
C GLU A 472 12.45 -0.69 11.94
N ILE A 473 12.42 -1.54 12.96
CA ILE A 473 13.51 -2.47 13.26
C ILE A 473 12.95 -3.88 13.48
N GLY A 474 13.44 -4.86 12.71
CA GLY A 474 12.95 -6.25 12.63
C GLY A 474 12.20 -6.57 11.33
N GLU A 475 11.87 -7.85 11.09
CA GLU A 475 11.07 -8.26 9.92
C GLU A 475 9.72 -7.52 9.92
N PRO A 476 9.30 -6.92 8.79
CA PRO A 476 8.07 -6.14 8.76
C PRO A 476 6.90 -7.02 9.21
N LEU A 477 6.14 -6.53 10.21
CA LEU A 477 4.86 -7.16 10.56
C LEU A 477 3.98 -7.15 9.31
N HIS A 478 3.86 -8.29 8.64
CA HIS A 478 2.73 -8.54 7.77
C HIS A 478 1.49 -8.46 8.66
N GLN A 479 0.76 -7.35 8.53
CA GLN A 479 -0.26 -6.81 9.43
C GLN A 479 0.30 -5.98 10.60
N THR A 480 0.58 -4.71 10.33
CA THR A 480 0.29 -3.65 11.30
C THR A 480 -0.82 -2.77 10.77
N ALA A 481 -1.99 -2.90 11.40
CA ALA A 481 -2.85 -1.75 11.61
C ALA A 481 -2.00 -0.67 12.29
N HIS A 482 -1.57 0.30 11.47
CA HIS A 482 -1.54 1.72 11.76
C HIS A 482 -1.04 2.20 13.16
N TRP A 483 0.07 2.95 13.19
CA TRP A 483 0.44 3.87 14.30
C TRP A 483 0.39 5.36 13.89
N ARG A 484 0.20 5.63 12.59
CA ARG A 484 -0.06 6.95 12.01
C ARG A 484 -1.23 6.95 11.04
N GLN A 485 -2.02 5.89 11.11
CA GLN A 485 -2.78 5.45 9.95
C GLN A 485 -4.19 4.94 10.37
N ALA A 486 -4.53 4.99 11.66
CA ALA A 486 -5.86 4.85 12.25
C ALA A 486 -5.95 6.04 13.22
N HIS A 487 -6.78 7.06 13.06
CA HIS A 487 -8.16 7.11 12.62
C HIS A 487 -8.45 8.41 11.84
N ARG A 488 -9.45 8.35 10.95
CA ARG A 488 -10.30 9.42 10.37
C ARG A 488 -9.68 10.77 10.03
#